data_AF-A0A250FYR1-F1
#
_entry.id   AF-A0A250FYR1-F1
#
_cell.length_a   1.000
_cell.length_b   1.000
_cell.length_c   1.000
_cell.angle_alpha   90.00
_cell.angle_beta   90.00
_cell.angle_gamma   90.00
#
_symmetry.space_group_name_H-M   'P 1'
#
loop_
_entity.id
_entity.type
_entity.pdbx_description
1 polymer ?
#
loop_
_entity_poly.entity_id
_entity_poly.type
_entity_poly.pdbx_seq_one_letter_code
_entity_poly.pdbx_strand_id
1 'polypeptide(L)'
;MKRRFYIGVLFIAFSVLYSSLRTGAYFTYYLLDNEGFTEIFCQNQDKPEMHCDGKCKLADVASENEKNNDFNFEKFATDFNWISHENFSYSIFVKQQQNAQHKFHYKNPHWEKIHFAIFHPPIFV
;
A
#
# COMPACT_ATOMS: atom_id res chain seq x y z
N MET A 1 4.98 4.11 -32.95
CA MET A 1 3.64 4.10 -32.33
C MET A 1 3.65 3.61 -30.88
N LYS A 2 4.16 2.41 -30.59
CA LYS A 2 4.18 1.81 -29.23
C LYS A 2 4.77 2.71 -28.13
N ARG A 3 5.90 3.40 -28.38
CA ARG A 3 6.52 4.32 -27.40
C ARG A 3 5.61 5.47 -26.95
N ARG A 4 4.88 6.10 -27.87
CA ARG A 4 3.94 7.18 -27.54
C ARG A 4 2.73 6.66 -26.76
N PHE A 5 2.29 5.45 -27.07
CA PHE A 5 1.23 4.77 -26.34
C PHE A 5 1.65 4.50 -24.88
N TYR A 6 2.84 3.94 -24.65
CA TYR A 6 3.34 3.70 -23.28
C TYR A 6 3.48 4.98 -22.46
N ILE A 7 3.96 6.08 -23.07
CA ILE A 7 4.05 7.37 -22.37
C ILE A 7 2.65 7.85 -21.94
N GLY A 8 1.65 7.74 -22.82
CA GLY A 8 0.26 8.08 -22.48
C GLY A 8 -0.29 7.22 -21.34
N VAL A 9 -0.05 5.91 -21.37
CA VAL A 9 -0.47 4.99 -20.30
C VAL A 9 0.20 5.35 -18.96
N LEU A 10 1.49 5.62 -18.97
CA LEU A 10 2.22 6.02 -17.75
C LEU A 10 1.70 7.34 -17.18
N PHE A 11 1.39 8.32 -18.03
CA PHE A 11 0.84 9.60 -17.59
C PHE A 11 -0.52 9.43 -16.90
N ILE A 12 -1.42 8.66 -17.51
CA ILE A 12 -2.74 8.37 -16.93
C ILE A 12 -2.59 7.62 -15.60
N ALA A 13 -1.73 6.60 -15.55
CA ALA A 13 -1.47 5.87 -14.32
C ALA A 13 -0.97 6.79 -13.20
N PHE A 14 -0.05 7.71 -13.51
CA PHE A 14 0.46 8.68 -12.56
C PHE A 14 -0.63 9.65 -12.07
N SER A 15 -1.49 10.15 -12.95
CA SER A 15 -2.61 11.01 -12.57
C SER A 15 -3.60 10.33 -11.62
N VAL A 16 -3.91 9.05 -11.86
CA VAL A 16 -4.78 8.27 -10.98
C VAL A 16 -4.13 8.07 -9.60
N LEU A 17 -2.84 7.68 -9.56
CA LEU A 17 -2.10 7.52 -8.31
C LEU A 17 -2.03 8.83 -7.51
N TYR A 18 -1.75 9.94 -8.19
CA TYR A 18 -1.72 11.26 -7.57
C TYR A 18 -3.08 11.62 -6.95
N SER A 19 -4.18 11.36 -7.67
CA SER A 19 -5.52 11.60 -7.16
C SER A 19 -5.80 10.81 -5.87
N SER A 20 -5.39 9.55 -5.81
CA SER A 20 -5.60 8.70 -4.63
C SER A 20 -4.72 9.10 -3.44
N LEU A 21 -3.50 9.57 -3.70
CA LEU A 21 -2.53 9.93 -2.66
C LEU A 21 -2.72 11.35 -2.12
N ARG A 22 -3.34 12.25 -2.88
CA ARG A 22 -3.51 13.67 -2.52
C ARG A 22 -4.14 13.86 -1.14
N THR A 23 -5.19 13.12 -0.83
CA THR A 23 -5.88 13.20 0.47
C THR A 23 -4.97 12.78 1.61
N GLY A 24 -4.29 11.64 1.47
CA GLY A 24 -3.32 11.16 2.46
C GLY A 24 -2.14 12.12 2.64
N ALA A 25 -1.71 12.80 1.57
CA ALA A 25 -0.65 13.79 1.64
C ALA A 25 -1.05 15.01 2.49
N TYR A 26 -2.27 15.54 2.32
CA TYR A 26 -2.77 16.64 3.17
C TYR A 26 -2.84 16.23 4.64
N PHE A 27 -3.34 15.02 4.94
CA PHE A 27 -3.37 14.51 6.31
C PHE A 27 -2.00 14.31 6.91
N THR A 28 -1.09 13.72 6.14
CA THR A 28 0.30 13.51 6.61
C THR A 28 0.96 14.85 6.91
N TYR A 29 0.75 15.86 6.06
CA TYR A 29 1.31 17.20 6.32
C TYR A 29 0.69 17.85 7.56
N TYR A 30 -0.64 17.76 7.73
CA TYR A 30 -1.33 18.24 8.92
C TYR A 30 -0.84 17.60 10.22
N LEU A 31 -0.52 16.29 10.20
CA LEU A 31 -0.01 15.56 11.36
C LEU A 31 1.47 15.86 11.66
N LEU A 32 2.28 16.09 10.63
CA LEU A 32 3.71 16.40 10.79
C LEU A 32 3.94 17.86 11.21
N ASP A 33 3.16 18.79 10.67
CA ASP A 33 3.29 20.22 10.90
C ASP A 33 1.92 20.91 10.80
N ASN A 34 1.22 20.95 11.94
CA ASN A 34 -0.10 21.57 12.02
C ASN A 34 -0.04 23.10 11.83
N GLU A 35 1.00 23.75 12.35
CA GLU A 35 1.16 25.21 12.29
C GLU A 35 1.38 25.68 10.85
N GLY A 36 2.35 25.09 10.14
CA GLY A 36 2.59 25.40 8.73
C GLY A 36 1.43 24.98 7.83
N PHE A 37 0.76 23.87 8.15
CA PHE A 37 -0.47 23.49 7.44
C PHE A 37 -1.56 24.57 7.60
N THR A 38 -1.79 25.05 8.81
CA THR A 38 -2.82 26.05 9.09
C THR A 38 -2.49 27.40 8.46
N GLU A 39 -1.22 27.81 8.47
CA GLU A 39 -0.75 29.04 7.80
C GLU A 39 -0.98 29.00 6.28
N ILE A 40 -0.88 27.83 5.65
CA ILE A 40 -1.02 27.73 4.18
C ILE A 40 -2.47 27.49 3.77
N PHE A 41 -3.21 26.66 4.52
CA PHE A 41 -4.50 26.13 4.07
C PHE A 41 -5.71 26.70 4.80
N CYS A 42 -5.53 27.43 5.90
CA CYS A 42 -6.67 28.05 6.58
C CYS A 42 -7.15 29.31 5.85
N GLN A 43 -8.46 29.42 5.69
CA GLN A 43 -9.13 30.54 5.00
C GLN A 43 -9.26 31.78 5.90
N ASN A 44 -9.31 31.56 7.22
CA ASN A 44 -9.62 32.59 8.23
C ASN A 44 -8.40 32.87 9.13
N GLN A 45 -7.26 33.19 8.53
CA GLN A 45 -6.03 33.49 9.29
C GLN A 45 -6.19 34.74 10.16
N ASP A 46 -6.97 35.71 9.69
CA ASP A 46 -7.23 36.98 10.40
C ASP A 46 -8.25 36.86 11.55
N LYS A 47 -8.88 35.68 11.72
CA LYS A 47 -9.96 35.45 12.70
C LYS A 47 -9.75 34.13 13.46
N PRO A 48 -8.80 34.10 14.41
CA PRO A 48 -8.50 32.91 15.21
C PRO A 48 -9.70 32.42 16.04
N GLU A 49 -10.69 33.27 16.31
CA GLU A 49 -11.93 32.91 17.01
C GLU A 49 -12.81 31.90 16.25
N MET A 50 -12.56 31.65 14.96
CA MET A 50 -13.33 30.70 14.14
C MET A 50 -12.83 29.26 14.21
N HIS A 51 -11.80 28.96 15.01
CA HIS A 51 -11.34 27.59 15.28
C HIS A 51 -11.07 26.73 14.02
N CYS A 52 -10.52 27.35 12.98
CA CYS A 52 -10.22 26.69 11.71
C CYS A 52 -9.24 25.53 11.89
N ASP A 53 -8.17 25.69 12.69
CA ASP A 53 -7.15 24.69 13.07
C ASP A 53 -6.80 23.67 11.95
N GLY A 54 -6.73 24.10 10.69
CA GLY A 54 -6.59 23.22 9.52
C GLY A 54 -7.81 22.33 9.16
N LYS A 55 -8.77 22.16 10.08
CA LYS A 55 -9.99 21.34 9.96
C LYS A 55 -10.83 21.69 8.74
N CYS A 56 -10.95 22.98 8.40
CA CYS A 56 -11.74 23.41 7.23
C CYS A 56 -11.21 22.77 5.93
N LYS A 57 -9.88 22.73 5.75
CA LYS A 57 -9.28 22.12 4.55
C LYS A 57 -9.42 20.60 4.57
N LEU A 58 -9.27 19.99 5.74
CA LEU A 58 -9.43 18.55 5.89
C LEU A 58 -10.87 18.10 5.58
N ALA A 59 -11.87 18.85 6.05
CA ALA A 59 -13.28 18.60 5.76
C ALA A 59 -13.60 18.74 4.26
N ASP A 60 -13.07 19.78 3.62
CA ASP A 60 -13.19 19.99 2.16
C ASP A 60 -12.64 18.78 1.38
N VAL A 61 -11.40 18.38 1.66
CA VAL A 61 -10.76 17.23 0.99
C VAL A 61 -11.47 15.91 1.31
N ALA A 62 -11.99 15.71 2.52
CA ALA A 62 -12.79 14.54 2.86
C ALA A 62 -14.09 14.50 2.04
N SER A 63 -14.81 15.62 1.95
CA SER A 63 -16.07 15.73 1.20
C SER A 63 -15.91 15.48 -0.31
N GLU A 64 -14.77 15.84 -0.90
CA GLU A 64 -14.45 15.54 -2.30
C GLU A 64 -14.41 14.02 -2.56
N ASN A 65 -13.99 13.23 -1.56
CA ASN A 65 -13.87 11.78 -1.65
C ASN A 65 -15.12 11.02 -1.15
N GLU A 66 -15.96 11.67 -0.34
CA GLU A 66 -17.11 11.06 0.35
C GLU A 66 -18.43 11.06 -0.41
N LYS A 67 -18.49 11.49 -1.67
CA LYS A 67 -19.74 11.39 -2.46
C LYS A 67 -20.39 9.98 -2.50
N ASN A 68 -19.72 8.93 -1.99
CA ASN A 68 -20.28 7.58 -1.84
C ASN A 68 -19.85 6.78 -0.57
N ASN A 69 -19.17 7.34 0.45
CA ASN A 69 -18.69 6.55 1.59
C ASN A 69 -18.90 7.23 2.95
N ASP A 70 -19.45 6.49 3.92
CA ASP A 70 -19.79 6.88 5.31
C ASP A 70 -18.55 6.98 6.23
N PHE A 71 -17.41 7.48 5.72
CA PHE A 71 -16.14 7.45 6.45
C PHE A 71 -15.90 8.75 7.22
N ASN A 72 -16.58 8.91 8.36
CA ASN A 72 -16.49 10.10 9.19
C ASN A 72 -15.07 10.34 9.73
N PHE A 73 -14.32 11.21 9.05
CA PHE A 73 -12.91 11.47 9.30
C PHE A 73 -12.65 12.30 10.57
N GLU A 74 -13.61 13.11 10.99
CA GLU A 74 -13.53 13.90 12.23
C GLU A 74 -13.34 12.98 13.47
N LYS A 75 -13.92 11.78 13.39
CA LYS A 75 -13.70 10.69 14.36
C LYS A 75 -12.29 10.11 14.28
N PHE A 76 -11.74 9.94 13.07
CA PHE A 76 -10.39 9.38 12.89
C PHE A 76 -9.31 10.34 13.41
N ALA A 77 -9.46 11.65 13.18
CA ALA A 77 -8.53 12.66 13.68
C ALA A 77 -8.56 12.80 15.21
N THR A 78 -9.74 12.68 15.82
CA THR A 78 -9.89 12.72 17.30
C THR A 78 -9.36 11.44 17.96
N ASP A 79 -9.49 10.29 17.31
CA ASP A 79 -8.93 9.01 17.77
C ASP A 79 -7.41 8.91 17.53
N PHE A 80 -6.83 9.69 16.61
CA PHE A 80 -5.39 9.74 16.34
C PHE A 80 -4.65 10.58 17.39
N ASN A 81 -4.75 10.15 18.64
CA ASN A 81 -3.90 10.67 19.70
C ASN A 81 -2.49 10.13 19.46
N TRP A 82 -1.61 10.95 18.86
CA TRP A 82 -0.20 10.60 18.63
C TRP A 82 0.47 10.40 20.00
N ILE A 83 0.42 9.19 20.52
CA ILE A 83 1.26 8.78 21.63
C ILE A 83 2.67 8.77 21.06
N SER A 84 3.41 9.86 21.30
CA SER A 84 4.85 9.92 21.10
C SER A 84 5.48 8.87 22.00
N HIS A 85 5.57 7.64 21.48
CA HIS A 85 6.31 6.56 22.12
C HIS A 85 7.79 6.91 21.99
N GLU A 86 8.31 7.57 23.02
CA GLU A 86 9.74 7.67 23.21
C GLU A 86 10.32 6.24 23.29
N ASN A 87 11.22 5.92 22.36
CA ASN A 87 12.07 4.74 22.32
C ASN A 87 11.41 3.40 21.92
N PHE A 88 10.88 3.32 20.70
CA PHE A 88 10.69 2.01 20.06
C PHE A 88 12.03 1.45 19.56
N SER A 89 12.73 0.70 20.43
CA SER A 89 13.90 -0.09 20.04
C SER A 89 13.42 -1.39 19.39
N TYR A 90 13.54 -1.48 18.07
CA TYR A 90 13.34 -2.73 17.34
C TYR A 90 14.70 -3.44 17.19
N SER A 91 14.80 -4.67 17.68
CA SER A 91 15.89 -5.55 17.24
C SER A 91 15.53 -6.07 15.86
N ILE A 92 16.25 -5.60 14.83
CA ILE A 92 16.17 -6.23 13.51
C ILE A 92 16.75 -7.65 13.68
N PHE A 93 15.89 -8.65 13.82
CA PHE A 93 16.29 -10.03 13.58
C PHE A 93 16.48 -10.20 12.08
N VAL A 94 17.66 -9.78 11.60
CA VAL A 94 18.14 -10.22 10.29
C VAL A 94 18.29 -11.73 10.43
N LYS A 95 17.32 -12.50 9.89
CA LYS A 95 17.54 -13.92 9.65
C LYS A 95 18.73 -13.99 8.72
N GLN A 96 19.90 -14.26 9.29
CA GLN A 96 21.11 -14.51 8.53
C GLN A 96 20.75 -15.66 7.60
N GLN A 97 20.68 -15.35 6.31
CA GLN A 97 20.44 -16.33 5.26
C GLN A 97 21.64 -17.27 5.30
N GLN A 98 21.54 -18.31 6.12
CA GLN A 98 22.43 -19.45 6.02
C GLN A 98 22.21 -19.97 4.61
N ASN A 99 23.28 -20.01 3.83
CA ASN A 99 23.33 -20.73 2.57
C ASN A 99 22.97 -22.18 2.87
N ALA A 100 21.68 -22.50 2.86
CA ALA A 100 21.22 -23.86 2.88
C ALA A 100 21.69 -24.44 1.55
N GLN A 101 22.81 -25.18 1.58
CA GLN A 101 23.14 -26.05 0.47
C GLN A 101 22.08 -27.14 0.45
N HIS A 102 21.05 -26.94 -0.36
CA HIS A 102 20.05 -27.95 -0.61
C HIS A 102 20.74 -29.12 -1.32
N LYS A 103 21.22 -30.11 -0.56
CA LYS A 103 21.68 -31.38 -1.12
C LYS A 103 20.45 -32.17 -1.55
N PHE A 104 20.04 -31.97 -2.80
CA PHE A 104 19.04 -32.82 -3.42
C PHE A 104 19.68 -34.19 -3.70
N HIS A 105 19.24 -35.20 -2.96
CA HIS A 105 19.49 -36.60 -3.32
C HIS A 105 18.19 -37.18 -3.88
N TYR A 106 18.18 -37.52 -5.16
CA TYR A 106 17.12 -38.35 -5.71
C TYR A 106 17.45 -39.80 -5.36
N LYS A 107 16.57 -40.47 -4.62
CA LYS A 107 16.55 -41.92 -4.58
C LYS A 107 15.70 -42.36 -5.76
N ASN A 108 16.34 -42.87 -6.82
CA ASN A 108 15.61 -43.47 -7.92
C ASN A 108 14.73 -44.62 -7.34
N PRO A 109 13.40 -44.57 -7.45
CA PRO A 109 12.58 -45.70 -7.03
C PRO A 109 13.03 -46.92 -7.84
N HIS A 110 13.14 -48.08 -7.20
CA HIS A 110 13.56 -49.33 -7.85
C HIS A 110 12.44 -49.80 -8.80
N TRP A 111 12.37 -49.22 -10.00
CA TRP A 111 11.41 -49.56 -11.07
C TRP A 111 11.88 -50.74 -11.93
N GLU A 112 12.98 -51.39 -11.54
CA GLU A 112 13.54 -52.57 -12.20
C GLU A 112 12.58 -53.79 -12.21
N LYS A 113 11.45 -53.72 -11.51
CA LYS A 113 10.45 -54.79 -11.41
C LYS A 113 9.07 -54.45 -11.98
N ILE A 114 8.93 -53.35 -12.74
CA ILE A 114 7.67 -53.06 -13.43
C ILE A 114 7.78 -53.63 -14.85
N HIS A 115 7.30 -54.86 -15.03
CA HIS A 115 7.08 -55.44 -16.35
C HIS A 115 5.88 -54.76 -16.99
N PHE A 116 6.12 -53.89 -17.97
CA PHE A 116 5.05 -53.32 -18.80
C PHE A 116 4.53 -54.38 -19.77
N ALA A 117 3.54 -55.16 -19.35
CA ALA A 117 2.77 -56.04 -20.24
C ALA A 117 1.78 -55.26 -21.14
N ILE A 118 2.04 -53.98 -21.44
CA ILE A 118 1.08 -53.06 -22.07
C ILE A 118 1.51 -52.69 -23.51
N PHE A 119 2.73 -53.03 -23.92
CA PHE A 119 3.22 -52.78 -25.29
C PHE A 119 3.28 -54.07 -26.10
N HIS A 120 2.14 -54.67 -26.38
CA HIS A 120 2.02 -55.59 -27.50
C HIS A 120 0.83 -55.21 -28.38
N PRO A 121 0.99 -55.19 -29.71
CA PRO A 121 -0.10 -54.84 -30.62
C PRO A 121 -1.25 -55.85 -30.46
N PRO A 122 -2.50 -55.42 -30.69
CA PRO A 122 -3.67 -56.27 -30.55
C PRO A 122 -3.57 -57.48 -31.50
N ILE A 123 -3.85 -58.66 -30.95
CA ILE A 123 -3.91 -59.91 -31.69
C ILE A 123 -5.29 -59.95 -32.36
N PHE A 124 -5.32 -59.89 -33.68
CA PHE A 124 -6.54 -60.13 -34.45
C PHE A 124 -6.80 -61.64 -34.48
N VAL A 125 -7.88 -62.07 -33.82
CA VAL A 125 -8.46 -63.41 -33.96
C VAL A 125 -9.54 -63.36 -35.02
#